data_AF-A0A3L8D424-F1
#
_entry.id   AF-A0A3L8D424-F1
#
_cell.length_a   1.000
_cell.length_b   1.000
_cell.length_c   1.000
_cell.angle_alpha   90.00
_cell.angle_beta   90.00
_cell.angle_gamma   90.00
#
_symmetry.space_group_name_H-M   'P 1'
#
loop_
_entity.id
_entity.type
_entity.pdbx_description
1 polymer ?
#
loop_
_entity_poly.entity_id
_entity_poly.type
_entity_poly.pdbx_seq_one_letter_code
_entity_poly.pdbx_strand_id
1 'polypeptide(L)' 'FATANTAATPLVDEAVRNDPDIYPLADVRQRLYADRSMSLKDMRQRTRLWTTFRSRQ' A
#
# COMPACT_ATOMS: atom_id res chain seq x y z
N PHE A 1 -5.62 -2.87 6.12
CA PHE A 1 -5.18 -1.90 7.15
C PHE A 1 -4.29 -2.64 8.13
N ALA A 2 -3.41 -1.95 8.87
CA ALA A 2 -2.17 -2.54 9.43
C ALA A 2 -2.33 -3.97 9.98
N THR A 3 -3.41 -4.24 10.72
CA THR A 3 -3.90 -5.61 10.96
C THR A 3 -5.33 -5.79 10.43
N ALA A 4 -5.65 -7.00 9.96
CA ALA A 4 -7.01 -7.36 9.52
C ALA A 4 -7.91 -7.85 10.68
N ASN A 5 -7.33 -8.07 11.86
CA ASN A 5 -8.05 -8.50 13.06
C ASN A 5 -8.46 -7.28 13.89
N THR A 6 -9.72 -6.87 13.78
CA THR A 6 -10.27 -5.72 14.51
C THR A 6 -10.30 -5.92 16.03
N ALA A 7 -10.46 -7.16 16.50
CA ALA A 7 -10.45 -7.47 17.94
C ALA A 7 -9.05 -7.31 18.56
N ALA A 8 -7.99 -7.31 17.75
CA ALA A 8 -6.62 -7.10 18.20
C ALA A 8 -6.23 -5.62 18.31
N THR A 9 -6.97 -4.69 17.69
CA THR A 9 -6.66 -3.25 17.72
C THR A 9 -6.45 -2.66 19.14
N PRO A 10 -7.25 -2.98 20.18
CA PRO A 10 -6.99 -2.46 21.52
C PRO A 10 -5.74 -3.06 22.20
N LEU A 11 -5.19 -4.15 21.65
CA LEU A 11 -4.00 -4.83 22.17
C LEU A 11 -2.70 -4.32 21.50
N VAL A 12 -2.83 -3.47 20.47
CA VAL A 12 -1.69 -2.83 19.80
C VAL A 12 -1.18 -1.70 20.71
N ASP A 13 0.15 -1.55 20.75
CA ASP A 13 0.80 -0.45 21.47
C ASP A 13 0.16 0.91 21.14
N GLU A 14 0.00 1.75 22.16
CA GLU A 14 -0.69 3.03 22.01
C GLU A 14 -0.02 3.97 21.00
N ALA A 15 1.31 4.00 20.98
CA ALA A 15 2.07 4.81 20.02
C ALA A 15 1.81 4.36 18.58
N VAL A 16 1.53 3.06 18.37
CA VAL A 16 1.27 2.47 17.05
C VAL A 16 -0.19 2.62 16.64
N ARG A 17 -1.15 2.35 17.55
CA ARG A 17 -2.59 2.38 17.23
C ARG A 17 -3.11 3.80 16.94
N ASN A 18 -2.42 4.81 17.45
CA ASN A 18 -2.75 6.23 17.26
C ASN A 18 -1.91 6.91 16.16
N ASP A 19 -0.95 6.20 15.55
CA ASP A 19 -0.14 6.73 14.46
C ASP A 19 -0.96 6.77 13.15
N PRO A 20 -1.21 7.96 12.56
CA PRO A 20 -1.99 8.09 11.34
C PRO A 20 -1.30 7.51 10.09
N ASP A 21 0.01 7.29 10.12
CA ASP A 21 0.74 6.65 9.01
C ASP A 21 0.54 5.12 9.02
N ILE A 22 0.18 4.55 10.18
CA ILE A 22 -0.08 3.12 10.36
C ILE A 22 -1.59 2.82 10.32
N TYR A 23 -2.38 3.60 11.06
CA TYR A 23 -3.84 3.53 11.11
C TYR A 23 -4.42 4.84 10.55
N PRO A 24 -4.54 4.95 9.21
CA PRO A 24 -4.98 6.19 8.57
C PRO A 24 -6.41 6.57 8.90
N LEU A 25 -6.62 7.88 9.00
CA LEU A 25 -7.93 8.51 9.17
C LEU A 25 -8.88 8.19 7.99
N ALA A 26 -10.18 8.38 8.21
CA ALA A 26 -11.20 8.02 7.23
C ALA A 26 -11.06 8.76 5.89
N ASP A 27 -10.71 10.04 5.92
CA ASP A 27 -10.48 10.89 4.76
C ASP A 27 -9.23 10.47 3.96
N VAL A 28 -8.14 10.11 4.65
CA VAL A 28 -6.93 9.55 4.01
C VAL A 28 -7.25 8.22 3.37
N ARG A 29 -7.98 7.33 4.06
CA ARG A 29 -8.38 6.02 3.53
C ARG A 29 -9.18 6.10 2.24
N GLN A 30 -10.03 7.11 2.07
CA GLN A 30 -10.81 7.31 0.85
C GLN A 30 -9.94 7.62 -0.38
N ARG A 31 -8.73 8.12 -0.18
CA ARG A 31 -7.79 8.46 -1.26
C ARG A 31 -6.86 7.32 -1.64
N LEU A 32 -6.79 6.27 -0.81
CA LEU A 32 -5.96 5.10 -1.08
C LEU A 32 -6.63 4.20 -2.13
N TYR A 33 -5.83 3.64 -3.03
CA TYR A 33 -6.29 2.69 -4.03
C TYR A 33 -5.47 1.40 -3.95
N ALA A 34 -6.15 0.26 -4.11
CA ALA A 34 -5.49 -1.03 -4.26
C ALA A 34 -4.91 -1.15 -5.69
N ASP A 35 -3.81 -1.89 -5.83
CA ASP A 35 -3.33 -2.26 -7.16
C ASP A 35 -4.39 -3.14 -7.86
N ARG A 36 -4.48 -3.00 -9.17
CA ARG A 36 -5.42 -3.74 -10.00
C ARG A 36 -4.68 -4.80 -10.80
N SER A 37 -5.34 -5.93 -11.04
CA SER A 37 -4.80 -6.94 -11.95
C SER A 37 -4.57 -6.32 -13.34
N MET A 38 -3.38 -6.56 -13.90
CA MET A 38 -2.96 -6.05 -15.20
C MET A 38 -2.92 -7.19 -16.22
N SER A 39 -3.09 -6.86 -17.51
CA SER A 39 -2.81 -7.83 -18.57
C SER A 39 -1.33 -8.20 -18.59
N LEU A 40 -0.99 -9.37 -19.13
CA LEU A 40 0.42 -9.77 -19.31
C LEU A 40 1.20 -8.78 -20.19
N LYS A 41 0.53 -8.13 -21.15
CA LYS A 41 1.16 -7.14 -22.04
C LYS A 41 1.58 -5.91 -21.23
N ASP A 42 0.68 -5.35 -20.43
CA ASP A 42 0.93 -4.14 -19.65
C ASP A 42 1.95 -4.41 -18.54
N MET A 43 1.89 -5.58 -17.92
CA MET A 43 2.87 -5.98 -16.90
C MET A 43 4.30 -6.05 -17.48
N ARG A 44 4.49 -6.65 -18.66
CA ARG A 44 5.80 -6.68 -19.33
C ARG A 44 6.30 -5.28 -19.68
N GLN A 45 5.41 -4.38 -20.12
CA GLN A 45 5.78 -2.98 -20.38
C GLN A 45 6.24 -2.28 -19.11
N ARG A 46 5.49 -2.43 -18.00
CA ARG A 46 5.87 -1.89 -16.68
C ARG A 46 7.25 -2.37 -16.25
N THR A 47 7.55 -3.66 -16.40
CA THR A 47 8.87 -4.23 -16.09
C THR A 47 9.98 -3.62 -16.95
N ARG A 48 9.79 -3.51 -18.27
CA ARG A 48 10.81 -2.91 -19.16
C ARG A 48 11.10 -1.46 -18.79
N LEU A 49 10.06 -0.65 -18.60
CA LEU A 49 10.21 0.75 -18.19
C LEU A 49 10.99 0.88 -16.89
N TRP A 50 10.69 0.02 -15.91
CA TRP A 50 11.40 0.02 -14.64
C TRP A 50 12.87 -0.37 -14.78
N THR A 51 13.17 -1.41 -15.58
CA THR A 51 14.56 -1.82 -15.86
C THR A 51 15.34 -0.70 -16.52
N THR A 52 14.80 -0.09 -17.59
CA THR A 52 15.41 1.05 -18.28
C THR A 52 15.69 2.21 -17.32
N PHE A 53 14.68 2.60 -16.53
CA PHE A 53 14.83 3.65 -15.51
C PHE A 53 15.96 3.33 -14.50
N ARG A 54 16.02 2.09 -14.02
CA ARG A 54 17.03 1.64 -13.04
C ARG A 54 18.43 1.51 -13.62
N SER A 55 18.58 1.08 -14.86
CA SER A 55 19.88 0.88 -15.51
C SER A 55 20.47 2.15 -16.12
N ARG A 56 19.70 3.25 -16.17
CA ARG A 56 20.07 4.51 -16.85
C ARG A 56 20.45 4.29 -18.33
N GLN A 57 19.80 3.34 -18.99
CA GLN A 57 19.88 3.18 -20.45
C GLN A 57 18.81 4.02 -21.14
#